data_AF-A0A139BV95-F1
#
_entry.id   AF-A0A139BV95-F1
#
_cell.length_a   1.000
_cell.length_b   1.000
_cell.length_c   1.000
_cell.angle_alpha   90.00
_cell.angle_beta   90.00
_cell.angle_gamma   90.00
#
_symmetry.space_group_name_H-M   'P 1'
#
loop_
_entity.id
_entity.type
_entity.pdbx_description
1 polymer ?
#
loop_
_entity_poly.entity_id
_entity_poly.type
_entity_poly.pdbx_seq_one_letter_code
_entity_poly.pdbx_strand_id
1 'polypeptide(L)'
;MQCSFCSTELKPDALTCDKCGAHKVYRRTTAGIFVGWVGMLIALIWAALFVPLLFLPFMGISLGGYPWAALVIGLILAPALLWYSKSTVHALWIGRDD
;
A
#
# COMPACT_ATOMS: atom_id res chain seq x y z
N MET A 1 -5.42 -5.91 -26.95
CA MET A 1 -4.81 -4.61 -26.60
C MET A 1 -3.54 -4.47 -27.43
N GLN A 2 -3.23 -3.31 -28.01
CA GLN A 2 -2.02 -3.15 -28.84
C GLN A 2 -0.82 -2.70 -28.00
N CYS A 3 0.39 -3.12 -28.39
CA CYS A 3 1.63 -2.67 -27.76
C CYS A 3 1.83 -1.18 -28.02
N SER A 4 2.11 -0.38 -27.00
CA SER A 4 2.40 1.05 -27.16
C SER A 4 3.68 1.32 -27.97
N PHE A 5 4.59 0.34 -28.07
CA PHE A 5 5.88 0.49 -28.75
C PHE A 5 5.91 -0.07 -30.18
N CYS A 6 5.33 -1.26 -30.40
CA CYS A 6 5.41 -1.95 -31.69
C CYS A 6 4.05 -2.23 -32.35
N SER A 7 2.97 -1.62 -31.83
CA SER A 7 1.58 -1.71 -32.31
C SER A 7 1.01 -3.12 -32.55
N THR A 8 1.73 -4.16 -32.14
CA THR A 8 1.34 -5.55 -32.29
C THR A 8 0.22 -5.89 -31.30
N GLU A 9 -0.69 -6.78 -31.68
CA GLU A 9 -1.72 -7.29 -30.77
C GLU A 9 -1.09 -8.13 -29.65
N LEU A 10 -1.36 -7.74 -28.40
CA LEU A 10 -1.04 -8.54 -27.23
C LEU A 10 -2.22 -9.38 -26.80
N LYS A 11 -1.91 -10.61 -26.36
CA LYS A 11 -2.83 -11.46 -25.59
C LYS A 11 -3.23 -10.75 -24.29
N PRO A 12 -4.46 -10.97 -23.80
CA PRO A 12 -5.00 -10.26 -22.64
C PRO A 12 -4.14 -10.40 -21.36
N ASP A 13 -3.42 -11.52 -21.20
CA ASP A 13 -2.56 -11.80 -20.03
C ASP A 13 -1.05 -11.67 -20.32
N ALA A 14 -0.66 -11.07 -21.44
CA ALA A 14 0.75 -10.94 -21.78
C ALA A 14 1.49 -9.97 -20.84
N LEU A 15 2.51 -10.48 -20.14
CA LEU A 15 3.43 -9.70 -19.29
C LEU A 15 4.60 -9.10 -20.11
N THR A 16 4.88 -9.67 -21.28
CA THR A 16 5.95 -9.29 -22.21
C THR A 16 5.41 -9.29 -23.63
N CYS A 17 5.90 -8.37 -24.45
CA CYS A 17 5.61 -8.32 -25.88
C CYS A 17 6.67 -9.12 -26.65
N ASP A 18 6.25 -10.17 -27.35
CA ASP A 18 7.17 -11.07 -28.07
C ASP A 18 7.95 -10.40 -29.21
N LYS A 19 7.45 -9.29 -29.76
CA LYS A 19 8.11 -8.60 -30.89
C LYS A 19 9.15 -7.56 -30.49
N CYS A 20 8.86 -6.72 -29.50
CA CYS A 20 9.77 -5.65 -29.06
C CYS A 20 10.43 -5.91 -27.70
N GLY A 21 10.02 -6.96 -26.99
CA GLY A 21 10.53 -7.25 -25.64
C GLY A 21 10.04 -6.28 -24.56
N ALA A 22 9.12 -5.36 -24.88
CA ALA A 22 8.52 -4.46 -23.89
C ALA A 22 7.78 -5.27 -22.82
N HIS A 23 7.92 -4.88 -21.56
CA HIS A 23 7.34 -5.62 -20.44
C HIS A 23 6.43 -4.73 -19.60
N LYS A 24 5.41 -5.36 -19.01
CA LYS A 24 4.43 -4.68 -18.17
C LYS A 24 4.95 -4.65 -16.74
N VAL A 25 5.21 -3.46 -16.23
CA VAL A 25 5.54 -3.24 -14.82
C VAL A 25 4.37 -2.63 -14.07
N TYR A 26 4.27 -2.97 -12.80
CA TYR A 26 3.35 -2.33 -11.87
C TYR A 26 4.14 -1.34 -11.03
N ARG A 27 3.96 -0.05 -11.29
CA ARG A 27 4.64 1.02 -10.54
C ARG A 27 3.61 1.81 -9.73
N ARG A 28 3.93 2.09 -8.47
CA ARG A 28 3.16 3.06 -7.66
C ARG A 28 3.55 4.47 -8.03
N THR A 29 2.60 5.40 -7.96
CA THR A 29 2.91 6.83 -8.03
C THR A 29 3.77 7.25 -6.84
N THR A 30 4.53 8.34 -6.98
CA THR A 30 5.35 8.90 -5.89
C THR A 30 4.51 9.23 -4.65
N ALA A 31 3.31 9.79 -4.87
CA ALA A 31 2.34 10.04 -3.80
C ALA A 31 1.88 8.73 -3.14
N GLY A 32 1.62 7.69 -3.94
CA GLY A 32 1.30 6.35 -3.46
C GLY A 32 2.36 5.73 -2.58
N ILE A 33 3.63 5.87 -2.95
CA ILE A 33 4.78 5.39 -2.16
C ILE A 33 4.82 6.15 -0.83
N PHE A 34 4.81 7.48 -0.86
CA PHE A 34 4.85 8.31 0.34
C PHE A 34 3.70 8.00 1.30
N VAL A 35 2.47 7.93 0.81
CA VAL A 35 1.29 7.59 1.63
C VAL A 35 1.39 6.17 2.20
N GLY A 36 1.98 5.24 1.46
CA GLY A 36 2.26 3.89 1.96
C GLY A 36 3.22 3.88 3.14
N TRP A 37 4.32 4.65 3.05
CA TRP A 37 5.28 4.80 4.15
C TRP A 37 4.67 5.46 5.38
N VAL A 38 3.91 6.55 5.18
CA VAL A 38 3.21 7.24 6.26
C VAL A 38 2.18 6.32 6.92
N GLY A 39 1.40 5.58 6.14
CA GLY A 39 0.46 4.59 6.65
C GLY A 39 1.15 3.49 7.46
N MET A 40 2.30 3.01 7.01
CA MET A 40 3.07 1.99 7.74
C MET A 40 3.66 2.52 9.05
N LEU A 41 4.18 3.75 9.05
CA LEU A 41 4.68 4.42 10.27
C LEU A 41 3.56 4.60 11.29
N ILE A 42 2.39 5.07 10.86
CA ILE A 42 1.21 5.23 11.73
C ILE A 42 0.76 3.88 12.29
N ALA A 43 0.75 2.83 11.46
CA ALA A 43 0.40 1.47 11.91
C ALA A 43 1.38 0.95 12.98
N LEU A 44 2.68 1.17 12.81
CA LEU A 44 3.70 0.78 13.79
C LEU A 44 3.57 1.54 15.10
N ILE A 45 3.37 2.86 15.04
CA ILE A 45 3.16 3.70 16.23
C ILE A 45 1.88 3.26 16.95
N TRP A 46 0.80 3.03 16.20
CA TRP A 46 -0.46 2.55 16.75
C TRP A 46 -0.30 1.18 17.43
N ALA A 47 0.37 0.23 16.78
CA ALA A 47 0.64 -1.08 17.35
C ALA A 47 1.51 -0.99 18.61
N ALA A 48 2.55 -0.16 18.60
CA ALA A 48 3.43 0.03 19.75
C ALA A 48 2.70 0.64 20.96
N LEU A 49 1.72 1.52 20.72
CA LEU A 49 0.90 2.12 21.79
C LEU A 49 -0.20 1.16 22.28
N PHE A 50 -0.79 0.38 21.38
CA PHE A 50 -1.98 -0.41 21.68
C PHE A 50 -1.68 -1.83 22.16
N VAL A 51 -0.63 -2.47 21.65
CA VAL A 51 -0.24 -3.83 22.07
C VAL A 51 0.02 -3.90 23.58
N PRO A 52 0.78 -2.98 24.21
CA PRO A 52 0.94 -2.97 25.67
C PRO A 52 -0.38 -2.76 26.42
N LEU A 53 -1.33 -2.02 25.83
CA LEU A 53 -2.62 -1.76 26.44
C LEU A 53 -3.47 -3.01 26.64
N LEU A 54 -3.33 -3.99 25.74
CA LEU A 54 -4.03 -5.26 25.87
C LEU A 54 -3.56 -6.06 27.10
N PHE A 55 -2.34 -5.80 27.59
CA PHE A 55 -1.77 -6.48 28.75
C PHE A 55 -2.02 -5.74 30.09
N LEU A 56 -2.30 -4.43 30.05
CA LEU A 56 -2.56 -3.61 31.25
C LEU A 56 -3.73 -4.10 32.14
N PRO A 57 -4.86 -4.62 31.60
CA PRO A 57 -5.95 -5.17 32.42
C PRO A 57 -5.51 -6.37 33.25
N PHE A 58 -4.62 -7.21 32.70
CA PHE A 58 -4.08 -8.38 33.39
C PHE A 58 -3.12 -7.98 34.53
N MET A 59 -2.59 -6.75 34.51
CA MET A 59 -1.77 -6.18 35.57
C MET A 59 -2.59 -5.33 36.58
N GLY A 60 -3.92 -5.31 36.49
CA GLY A 60 -4.80 -4.59 37.42
C GLY A 60 -4.81 -3.08 37.25
N ILE A 61 -4.30 -2.56 36.13
CA ILE A 61 -4.25 -1.12 35.85
C ILE A 61 -5.55 -0.67 35.19
N SER A 62 -6.17 0.39 35.73
CA SER A 62 -7.41 0.97 35.20
C SER A 62 -7.17 1.75 33.91
N LEU A 63 -7.94 1.45 32.87
CA LEU A 63 -7.88 2.08 31.54
C LEU A 63 -8.95 3.18 31.33
N GLY A 64 -9.64 3.61 32.40
CA GLY A 64 -10.77 4.53 32.30
C GLY A 64 -10.45 5.91 31.71
N GLY A 65 -9.20 6.36 31.80
CA GLY A 65 -8.73 7.64 31.24
C GLY A 65 -8.04 7.53 29.88
N TYR A 66 -7.99 6.34 29.27
CA TYR A 66 -7.26 6.15 28.03
C TYR A 66 -7.98 6.82 26.83
N PRO A 67 -7.26 7.45 25.89
CA PRO A 67 -7.88 8.11 24.73
C PRO A 67 -8.38 7.10 23.68
N TRP A 68 -9.48 6.39 23.99
CA TRP A 68 -10.12 5.40 23.14
C TRP A 68 -10.50 5.93 21.74
N ALA A 69 -10.80 7.23 21.63
CA ALA A 69 -11.06 7.86 20.34
C ALA A 69 -9.84 7.82 19.40
N ALA A 70 -8.63 8.05 19.92
CA ALA A 70 -7.40 7.98 19.13
C ALA A 70 -7.13 6.56 18.61
N LEU A 71 -7.54 5.57 19.39
CA LEU A 71 -7.45 4.15 19.04
C LEU A 71 -8.35 3.83 17.85
N VAL A 72 -9.63 4.23 17.90
CA VAL A 72 -10.59 4.04 16.81
C VAL A 72 -10.13 4.77 15.55
N ILE A 73 -9.65 6.01 15.69
CA ILE A 73 -9.13 6.80 14.56
C ILE A 73 -7.93 6.09 13.92
N GLY A 74 -6.96 5.63 14.71
CA GLY A 74 -5.79 4.92 14.17
C GLY A 74 -6.15 3.61 13.46
N LEU A 75 -7.15 2.89 13.96
CA LEU A 75 -7.64 1.64 13.38
C LEU A 75 -8.30 1.85 12.01
N ILE A 76 -8.84 3.04 11.73
CA ILE A 76 -9.43 3.41 10.44
C ILE A 76 -8.38 4.05 9.52
N LEU A 77 -7.58 4.98 10.07
CA LEU A 77 -6.67 5.81 9.30
C LEU A 77 -5.52 5.02 8.69
N ALA A 78 -4.91 4.11 9.47
CA ALA A 78 -3.80 3.29 8.99
C ALA A 78 -4.18 2.40 7.79
N PRO A 79 -5.25 1.57 7.86
CA PRO A 79 -5.67 0.78 6.69
C PRO A 79 -6.16 1.65 5.54
N ALA A 80 -6.80 2.80 5.79
CA ALA A 80 -7.22 3.71 4.73
C ALA A 80 -6.02 4.24 3.92
N LEU A 81 -4.94 4.65 4.60
CA LEU A 81 -3.71 5.13 3.95
C LEU A 81 -3.00 4.00 3.18
N LEU A 82 -2.90 2.81 3.77
CA LEU A 82 -2.32 1.64 3.09
C LEU A 82 -3.15 1.22 1.87
N TRP A 83 -4.47 1.30 1.97
CA TRP A 83 -5.38 1.04 0.84
C TRP A 83 -5.22 2.08 -0.26
N TYR A 84 -5.16 3.36 0.09
CA TYR A 84 -4.91 4.44 -0.86
C TYR A 84 -3.58 4.22 -1.60
N SER A 85 -2.50 3.88 -0.89
CA SER A 85 -1.22 3.51 -1.49
C SER A 85 -1.35 2.37 -2.50
N LYS A 86 -2.15 1.33 -2.19
CA LYS A 86 -2.40 0.22 -3.12
C LYS A 86 -3.19 0.65 -4.36
N SER A 87 -4.18 1.55 -4.21
CA SER A 87 -5.01 2.04 -5.32
C SER A 87 -4.23 2.85 -6.36
N THR A 88 -3.05 3.36 -6.00
CA THR A 88 -2.16 4.13 -6.89
C THR A 88 -1.19 3.27 -7.70
N VAL A 89 -1.38 1.95 -7.70
CA VAL A 89 -0.63 1.03 -8.55
C VAL A 89 -1.19 1.11 -9.95
N HIS A 90 -0.33 1.50 -10.91
CA HIS A 90 -0.70 1.53 -12.32
C HIS A 90 0.19 0.59 -13.11
N ALA A 91 -0.40 -0.03 -14.14
CA ALA A 91 0.36 -0.80 -15.11
C ALA A 91 0.97 0.16 -16.14
N LEU A 92 2.29 0.12 -16.28
CA LEU A 92 3.04 0.84 -17.29
C LEU A 92 3.78 -0.18 -18.16
N TRP A 93 3.88 0.13 -19.45
CA TRP A 93 4.72 -0.62 -20.38
C TRP A 93 6.06 0.09 -20.49
N ILE A 94 7.14 -0.64 -20.23
CA ILE A 94 8.51 -0.13 -20.35
C ILE A 94 9.19 -0.83 -21.52
N GLY A 95 10.07 -0.09 -22.23
CA GLY A 95 10.90 -0.64 -23.30
C GLY A 95 11.82 -1.75 -22.80
N ARG A 96 12.45 -2.47 -23.73
CA ARG A 96 13.41 -3.53 -23.37
C ARG A 96 14.69 -2.98 -22.72
N ASP A 97 15.05 -1.75 -23.06
CA ASP A 97 16.35 -1.14 -22.74
C ASP A 97 16.25 0.02 -21.71
N ASP A 98 15.07 0.24 -21.13
CA ASP A 98 14.78 1.21 -20.05
C ASP A 98 14.76 0.53 -18.66
#